data_AF-A0A2W4LCH3-F1
#
_entry.id   AF-A0A2W4LCH3-F1
#
_cell.length_a   1.000
_cell.length_b   1.000
_cell.length_c   1.000
_cell.angle_alpha   90.00
_cell.angle_beta   90.00
_cell.angle_gamma   90.00
#
_symmetry.space_group_name_H-M   'P 1'
#
loop_
_entity.id
_entity.type
_entity.pdbx_description
1 polymer ?
#
loop_
_entity_poly.entity_id
_entity_poly.type
_entity_poly.pdbx_seq_one_letter_code
_entity_poly.pdbx_strand_id
1 'polypeptide(L)'
;MAEPGANAEYTYPEHPREKHKGPVVLRGARRREATTTDQRLLDQRGPSDWVHTDPWRVLRIQAEFTEGFGALAELPRAVTVFGSARTQRDEPG
;
A
#
# COMPACT_ATOMS: atom_id res chain seq x y z
N MET A 1 -63.68 28.02 -19.13
CA MET A 1 -63.46 26.99 -18.10
C MET A 1 -62.23 26.21 -18.52
N ALA A 2 -61.06 26.52 -17.96
CA ALA A 2 -59.78 25.90 -18.30
C ALA A 2 -59.06 25.55 -16.99
N GLU A 3 -58.82 24.27 -16.78
CA GLU A 3 -58.04 23.65 -15.70
C GLU A 3 -57.53 22.32 -16.27
N PRO A 4 -56.39 21.77 -15.84
CA PRO A 4 -55.13 22.42 -15.47
C PRO A 4 -53.95 21.80 -16.23
N GLY A 5 -52.84 22.54 -16.32
CA GLY A 5 -51.58 22.04 -16.90
C GLY A 5 -51.08 20.83 -16.12
N ALA A 6 -51.01 19.69 -16.79
CA ALA A 6 -50.51 18.44 -16.26
C ALA A 6 -49.07 18.62 -15.73
N ASN A 7 -48.89 18.28 -14.46
CA ASN A 7 -47.59 18.13 -13.83
C ASN A 7 -46.79 17.06 -14.59
N ALA A 8 -45.99 17.48 -15.58
CA ALA A 8 -44.98 16.64 -16.17
C ALA A 8 -43.90 16.44 -15.11
N GLU A 9 -43.93 15.29 -14.46
CA GLU A 9 -42.89 14.82 -13.55
C GLU A 9 -41.56 14.78 -14.32
N TYR A 10 -40.76 15.85 -14.19
CA TYR A 10 -39.43 15.91 -14.77
C TYR A 10 -38.57 14.91 -14.00
N THR A 11 -38.46 13.69 -14.53
CA THR A 11 -37.54 12.69 -14.02
C THR A 11 -36.12 13.21 -14.28
N TYR A 12 -35.49 13.78 -13.26
CA TYR A 12 -34.06 14.03 -13.30
C TYR A 12 -33.37 12.71 -13.64
N PRO A 13 -32.51 12.64 -14.67
CA PRO A 13 -31.73 11.43 -14.90
C PRO A 13 -30.96 11.15 -13.62
N GLU A 14 -31.16 9.94 -13.07
CA GLU A 14 -30.45 9.48 -11.88
C GLU A 14 -28.97 9.85 -12.04
N HIS A 15 -28.45 10.69 -11.15
CA HIS A 15 -27.03 11.03 -11.20
C HIS A 15 -26.25 9.71 -11.14
N PRO A 16 -25.43 9.40 -12.16
CA PRO A 16 -24.82 8.09 -12.26
C PRO A 16 -24.00 7.83 -11.00
N ARG A 17 -24.41 6.83 -10.21
CA ARG A 17 -23.81 6.50 -8.91
C ARG A 17 -22.28 6.53 -9.02
N GLU A 18 -21.65 7.42 -8.27
CA GLU A 18 -20.20 7.55 -8.21
C GLU A 18 -19.62 6.41 -7.37
N LYS A 19 -18.45 5.89 -7.77
CA LYS A 19 -17.75 4.85 -7.00
C LYS A 19 -16.54 5.46 -6.32
N HIS A 20 -16.54 5.46 -5.00
CA HIS A 20 -15.42 5.96 -4.20
C HIS A 20 -14.45 4.82 -3.83
N LYS A 21 -13.15 5.06 -4.00
CA LYS A 21 -12.04 4.20 -3.55
C LYS A 21 -11.11 5.05 -2.68
N GLY A 22 -11.40 5.12 -1.38
CA GLY A 22 -10.75 6.06 -0.48
C GLY A 22 -10.90 7.50 -1.01
N PRO A 23 -9.80 8.26 -1.17
CA PRO A 23 -9.86 9.64 -1.68
C PRO A 23 -10.14 9.73 -3.19
N VAL A 24 -10.25 8.61 -3.91
CA VAL A 24 -10.42 8.60 -5.38
C VAL A 24 -11.89 8.40 -5.75
N VAL A 25 -12.45 9.33 -6.54
CA VAL A 25 -13.79 9.21 -7.13
C VAL A 25 -13.69 8.66 -8.55
N LEU A 26 -14.37 7.54 -8.83
CA LEU A 26 -14.46 6.92 -10.14
C LEU A 26 -15.79 7.26 -10.80
N ARG A 27 -15.72 7.82 -12.01
CA ARG A 27 -16.86 8.22 -12.84
C ARG A 27 -16.85 7.50 -14.19
N GLY A 28 -17.99 7.52 -14.89
CA GLY A 28 -18.12 6.98 -16.25
C GLY A 28 -17.73 5.51 -16.37
N ALA A 29 -16.90 5.18 -17.37
CA ALA A 29 -16.49 3.80 -17.67
C ALA A 29 -15.64 3.15 -16.55
N ARG A 30 -14.78 3.93 -15.85
CA ARG A 30 -13.92 3.42 -14.76
C ARG A 30 -14.70 2.91 -13.55
N ARG A 31 -15.98 3.31 -13.41
CA ARG A 31 -16.89 2.74 -12.40
C ARG A 31 -17.18 1.27 -12.65
N ARG A 32 -17.29 0.86 -13.92
CA ARG A 32 -17.71 -0.48 -14.36
C ARG A 32 -16.53 -1.42 -14.62
N GLU A 33 -15.36 -1.14 -14.05
CA GLU A 33 -14.21 -2.04 -14.13
C GLU A 33 -14.63 -3.45 -13.65
N ALA A 34 -14.35 -4.47 -14.46
CA ALA A 34 -14.80 -5.84 -14.25
C ALA A 34 -14.13 -6.55 -13.07
N THR A 35 -12.98 -6.06 -12.63
CA THR A 35 -12.22 -6.63 -11.51
C THR A 35 -12.10 -5.61 -10.37
N THR A 36 -11.99 -6.11 -9.15
CA THR A 36 -11.69 -5.27 -7.99
C THR A 36 -10.19 -4.92 -7.93
N THR A 37 -9.82 -3.99 -7.04
CA THR A 37 -8.40 -3.59 -6.88
C THR A 37 -7.60 -4.71 -6.21
N ASP A 38 -8.16 -5.33 -5.18
CA ASP A 38 -7.61 -6.48 -4.47
C ASP A 38 -7.46 -7.70 -5.38
N GLN A 39 -8.43 -8.00 -6.24
CA GLN A 39 -8.29 -9.08 -7.22
C GLN A 39 -7.08 -8.86 -8.15
N ARG A 40 -6.86 -7.63 -8.64
CA ARG A 40 -5.67 -7.31 -9.44
C ARG A 40 -4.37 -7.46 -8.64
N LEU A 41 -4.37 -7.05 -7.38
CA LEU A 41 -3.19 -7.16 -6.51
C LEU A 41 -2.82 -8.62 -6.19
N LEU A 42 -3.82 -9.47 -5.98
CA LEU A 42 -3.64 -10.85 -5.52
C LEU A 42 -3.45 -11.86 -6.66
N ASP A 43 -4.14 -11.66 -7.79
CA ASP A 43 -4.11 -12.62 -8.91
C ASP A 43 -2.97 -12.36 -9.90
N GLN A 44 -2.41 -11.14 -9.93
CA GLN A 44 -1.37 -10.78 -10.88
C GLN A 44 0.03 -10.97 -10.28
N ARG A 45 0.77 -11.94 -10.81
CA ARG A 45 2.23 -12.01 -10.65
C ARG A 45 2.89 -11.29 -11.82
N GLY A 46 3.05 -9.98 -11.68
CA GLY A 46 3.77 -9.15 -12.65
C GLY A 46 5.28 -9.43 -12.66
N PRO A 47 6.04 -8.81 -13.57
CA PRO A 47 7.49 -8.88 -13.59
C PRO A 47 8.09 -8.50 -12.23
N SER A 48 9.11 -9.22 -11.78
CA SER A 48 9.75 -9.02 -10.47
C SER A 48 11.05 -8.25 -10.52
N ASP A 49 11.54 -7.84 -11.69
CA ASP A 49 12.88 -7.23 -11.85
C ASP A 49 13.08 -5.96 -11.01
N TRP A 50 11.99 -5.26 -10.68
CA TRP A 50 12.00 -4.10 -9.80
C TRP A 50 12.60 -4.40 -8.41
N VAL A 51 12.53 -5.65 -7.92
CA VAL A 51 13.12 -6.05 -6.64
C VAL A 51 14.65 -5.98 -6.62
N HIS A 52 15.29 -5.87 -7.79
CA HIS A 52 16.75 -5.76 -7.91
C HIS A 52 17.23 -4.32 -8.16
N THR A 53 16.31 -3.36 -8.20
CA THR A 53 16.62 -1.95 -8.48
C THR A 53 16.99 -1.18 -7.22
N ASP A 54 17.72 -0.09 -7.39
CA ASP A 54 18.10 0.78 -6.27
C ASP A 54 16.90 1.39 -5.53
N PRO A 55 15.81 1.84 -6.19
CA PRO A 55 14.60 2.27 -5.49
C PRO A 55 14.06 1.21 -4.52
N TRP A 56 14.06 -0.07 -4.90
CA TRP A 56 13.63 -1.13 -4.00
C TRP A 56 14.61 -1.38 -2.86
N ARG A 57 15.93 -1.29 -3.12
CA ARG A 57 16.95 -1.39 -2.07
C ARG A 57 16.79 -0.31 -1.01
N VAL A 58 16.44 0.92 -1.39
CA VAL A 58 16.16 2.01 -0.43
C VAL A 58 15.00 1.65 0.50
N LEU A 59 13.91 1.10 -0.04
CA LEU A 59 12.77 0.66 0.78
C LEU A 59 13.16 -0.47 1.74
N ARG A 60 14.01 -1.41 1.32
CA ARG A 60 14.51 -2.48 2.20
C ARG A 60 15.37 -1.95 3.34
N ILE A 61 16.30 -1.05 3.05
CA ILE A 61 17.15 -0.42 4.08
C ILE A 61 16.28 0.36 5.08
N GLN A 62 15.28 1.10 4.62
CA GLN A 62 14.35 1.82 5.50
C GLN A 62 13.54 0.88 6.40
N ALA A 63 13.15 -0.29 5.87
CA ALA A 63 12.49 -1.32 6.66
C ALA A 63 13.42 -1.90 7.75
N GLU A 64 14.68 -2.20 7.41
CA GLU A 64 15.69 -2.70 8.36
C GLU A 64 15.92 -1.72 9.53
N PHE A 65 15.96 -0.41 9.26
CA PHE A 65 16.04 0.59 10.33
C PHE A 65 14.81 0.60 11.22
N THR A 66 13.61 0.51 10.63
CA THR A 66 12.35 0.52 11.37
C THR A 66 12.26 -0.71 12.29
N GLU A 67 12.63 -1.87 11.77
CA GLU A 67 12.72 -3.12 12.52
C GLU A 67 13.78 -3.05 13.63
N GLY A 68 15.00 -2.58 13.29
CA GLY A 68 16.10 -2.46 14.23
C GLY A 68 15.79 -1.50 15.39
N PHE A 69 15.15 -0.36 15.13
CA PHE A 69 14.72 0.56 16.18
C PHE A 69 13.63 -0.05 17.07
N GLY A 70 12.67 -0.77 16.48
CA GLY A 70 11.65 -1.49 17.24
C GLY A 70 12.26 -2.55 18.17
N ALA A 71 13.19 -3.35 17.66
CA ALA A 71 13.85 -4.41 18.43
C ALA A 71 14.73 -3.89 19.58
N LEU A 72 15.30 -2.69 19.42
CA LEU A 72 16.22 -2.09 20.40
C LEU A 72 15.56 -0.99 21.26
N ALA A 73 14.25 -0.79 21.16
CA ALA A 73 13.53 0.34 21.77
C ALA A 73 13.67 0.42 23.30
N GLU A 74 13.79 -0.73 23.97
CA GLU A 74 13.90 -0.83 25.44
C GLU A 74 15.30 -1.20 25.91
N LEU A 75 16.30 -1.18 25.01
CA LEU A 75 17.66 -1.57 25.37
C LEU A 75 18.23 -0.62 26.44
N PRO A 76 18.66 -1.13 27.61
CA PRO A 76 19.33 -0.31 28.60
C PRO A 76 20.74 0.08 28.11
N ARG A 77 21.50 0.79 28.94
CA ARG A 77 22.90 1.13 28.62
C ARG A 77 23.68 -0.12 28.21
N ALA A 78 24.27 -0.07 27.03
CA ALA A 78 25.02 -1.17 26.45
C ALA A 78 26.39 -0.69 25.95
N VAL A 79 27.32 -1.64 25.81
CA VAL A 79 28.62 -1.44 25.17
C VAL A 79 28.70 -2.39 23.99
N THR A 80 29.15 -1.89 22.83
CA THR A 80 29.43 -2.74 21.67
C THR A 80 30.88 -3.18 21.71
N VAL A 81 31.11 -4.50 21.71
CA VAL A 81 32.45 -5.10 21.65
C VAL A 81 32.61 -5.79 20.31
N PHE A 82 33.72 -5.52 19.63
CA PHE A 82 34.08 -6.17 18.37
C PHE A 82 35.27 -7.10 18.56
N GLY A 83 35.31 -8.19 17.80
CA GLY A 83 36.38 -9.19 17.84
C GLY A 83 36.44 -9.99 16.54
N SER A 84 37.49 -10.80 16.40
CA SER A 84 37.66 -11.67 15.23
C SER A 84 36.54 -12.72 15.17
N ALA A 85 35.83 -12.80 14.04
CA ALA A 85 34.89 -13.90 13.77
C ALA A 85 35.58 -15.27 13.62
N ARG A 86 36.93 -15.30 13.67
CA ARG A 86 37.76 -16.50 13.44
C ARG A 86 38.43 -17.04 14.71
N THR A 87 38.37 -16.33 15.84
CA THR A 87 38.99 -16.82 17.09
C THR A 87 38.37 -18.15 17.48
N GLN A 88 39.20 -19.18 17.63
CA GLN A 88 38.72 -20.48 18.11
C GLN A 88 38.53 -20.44 19.62
N ARG A 89 37.65 -21.30 20.12
CA ARG A 89 37.29 -21.33 21.55
C ARG A 89 38.48 -21.47 22.49
N ASP A 90 39.51 -22.18 22.05
CA ASP A 90 40.66 -22.55 22.87
C ASP A 90 41.89 -21.64 22.63
N GLU A 91 41.75 -20.61 21.78
CA GLU A 91 42.79 -19.61 21.58
C GLU A 91 42.62 -18.46 22.59
N PRO A 92 43.67 -18.08 23.35
CA PRO A 92 43.62 -16.85 24.11
C PRO A 92 43.56 -15.65 23.13
N GLY A 93 42.60 -14.76 23.38
CA GLY A 93 42.37 -13.55 22.59
C GLY A 93 43.41 -12.46 22.80
#